data_AF-A0A455T4G3-F1
#
_entry.id   AF-A0A455T4G3-F1
#
_cell.length_a   1.000
_cell.length_b   1.000
_cell.length_c   1.000
_cell.angle_alpha   90.00
_cell.angle_beta   90.00
_cell.angle_gamma   90.00
#
_symmetry.space_group_name_H-M   'P 1'
#
loop_
_entity.id
_entity.type
_entity.pdbx_description
1 polymer ?
#
loop_
_entity_poly.entity_id
_entity_poly.type
_entity_poly.pdbx_seq_one_letter_code
_entity_poly.pdbx_strand_id
1 'polypeptide(L)'
;MPVSLGTYPKRQELLAYLAWNRQGVPRDQLLEEVFGHGQPDEEAHAQKLGERFDSHRKILRRRVREALILQGLLTEREALPAALDPFASEGGIWRLASGCQVIDLEVIQGSYAVLMKMRKEGLLVQEVPREVVRACEELVAAYRGDFLASYIQRYPELVQPWEGRSSWIRKPFTQGRDWYLEALWWLGEAAWREGLTFGSPPPSELALRQQRQAFARAAQRYADYALGACTTRFDSKVSFGPGSEPGERVLMSERALRRAVLLWGSLGQTGQVDQLWRAYWSQMRKVSDRRWEPRRETLADLETARAQTNAYRLALQLSQQEAFNLFSWSSLAEKSQGSEQS
;
A
#
# COMPACT_ATOMS: atom_id res chain seq x y z
N MET A 1 -9.68 -22.86 20.11
CA MET A 1 -8.21 -23.10 20.14
C MET A 1 -7.69 -23.31 18.72
N PRO A 2 -6.46 -22.87 18.40
CA PRO A 2 -5.92 -22.98 17.05
C PRO A 2 -5.54 -24.44 16.71
N VAL A 3 -6.11 -24.98 15.63
CA VAL A 3 -5.78 -26.30 15.09
C VAL A 3 -4.81 -26.12 13.92
N SER A 4 -3.65 -26.77 13.97
CA SER A 4 -2.70 -26.75 12.85
C SER A 4 -3.17 -27.66 11.72
N LEU A 5 -3.73 -27.05 10.66
CA LEU A 5 -4.24 -27.76 9.48
C LEU A 5 -3.12 -28.22 8.51
N GLY A 6 -1.85 -28.02 8.89
CA GLY A 6 -0.66 -28.44 8.16
C GLY A 6 -0.08 -27.38 7.24
N THR A 7 1.14 -27.66 6.76
CA THR A 7 1.95 -26.74 5.95
C THR A 7 1.90 -27.00 4.45
N TYR A 8 0.94 -27.82 3.99
CA TYR A 8 0.89 -28.14 2.56
C TYR A 8 0.35 -26.95 1.76
N PRO A 9 1.04 -26.51 0.69
CA PRO A 9 0.79 -25.22 0.06
C PRO A 9 -0.65 -25.06 -0.42
N LYS A 10 -1.16 -26.00 -1.22
CA LYS A 10 -2.53 -25.94 -1.76
C LYS A 10 -3.65 -25.96 -0.71
N ARG A 11 -3.41 -26.54 0.46
CA ARG A 11 -4.39 -26.48 1.56
C ARG A 11 -4.41 -25.10 2.20
N GLN A 12 -3.25 -24.45 2.31
CA GLN A 12 -3.15 -23.07 2.77
C GLN A 12 -3.77 -22.11 1.74
N GLU A 13 -3.51 -22.32 0.44
CA GLU A 13 -4.15 -21.55 -0.63
C GLU A 13 -5.68 -21.67 -0.57
N LEU A 14 -6.20 -22.90 -0.47
CA LEU A 14 -7.64 -23.14 -0.39
C LEU A 14 -8.30 -22.38 0.77
N LEU A 15 -7.74 -22.50 1.97
CA LEU A 15 -8.27 -21.84 3.16
C LEU A 15 -8.14 -20.31 3.05
N ALA A 16 -7.02 -19.79 2.55
CA ALA A 16 -6.80 -18.36 2.35
C ALA A 16 -7.75 -17.78 1.30
N TYR A 17 -7.97 -18.49 0.19
CA TYR A 17 -8.86 -18.05 -0.89
C TYR A 17 -10.32 -17.98 -0.44
N LEU A 18 -10.80 -18.98 0.31
CA LEU A 18 -12.15 -18.95 0.87
C LEU A 18 -12.29 -17.94 2.02
N ALA A 19 -11.23 -17.74 2.83
CA ALA A 19 -11.19 -16.70 3.87
C ALA A 19 -11.29 -15.29 3.27
N TRP A 20 -10.62 -15.06 2.14
CA TRP A 20 -10.71 -13.82 1.38
C TRP A 20 -12.12 -13.61 0.81
N ASN A 21 -12.71 -14.67 0.23
CA ASN A 21 -14.05 -14.64 -0.37
C ASN A 21 -15.14 -15.09 0.62
N ARG A 22 -15.35 -14.33 1.70
CA ARG A 22 -16.32 -14.68 2.78
C ARG A 22 -17.76 -14.91 2.30
N GLN A 23 -18.17 -14.24 1.22
CA GLN A 23 -19.50 -14.41 0.63
C GLN A 23 -19.66 -15.74 -0.12
N GLY A 24 -18.56 -16.43 -0.35
CA GLY A 24 -18.47 -17.69 -1.07
C GLY A 24 -18.13 -17.52 -2.54
N VAL A 25 -17.71 -18.62 -3.15
CA VAL A 25 -17.23 -18.68 -4.53
C VAL A 25 -17.89 -19.85 -5.25
N PRO A 26 -18.30 -19.71 -6.53
CA PRO A 26 -18.72 -20.84 -7.35
C PRO A 26 -17.67 -21.94 -7.38
N ARG A 27 -18.11 -23.21 -7.39
CA ARG A 27 -17.20 -24.36 -7.40
C ARG A 27 -16.17 -24.30 -8.54
N ASP A 28 -16.61 -24.04 -9.76
CA ASP A 28 -15.71 -24.07 -10.92
C ASP A 28 -14.61 -23.00 -10.83
N GLN A 29 -14.98 -21.79 -10.40
CA GLN A 29 -14.03 -20.72 -10.15
C GLN A 29 -13.05 -21.10 -9.03
N LEU A 30 -13.52 -21.72 -7.94
CA LEU A 30 -12.63 -22.20 -6.87
C LEU A 30 -11.62 -23.25 -7.38
N LEU A 31 -12.08 -24.18 -8.21
CA LEU A 31 -11.26 -25.25 -8.78
C LEU A 31 -10.18 -24.68 -9.69
N GLU A 32 -10.54 -23.79 -10.60
CA GLU A 32 -9.63 -23.14 -11.53
C GLU A 32 -8.59 -22.29 -10.77
N GLU A 33 -9.05 -21.44 -9.85
CA GLU A 33 -8.19 -20.48 -9.17
C GLU A 33 -7.25 -21.14 -8.14
N VAL A 34 -7.68 -22.20 -7.44
CA VAL A 34 -6.80 -22.83 -6.43
C VAL A 34 -5.97 -23.97 -7.03
N PHE A 35 -6.55 -24.75 -7.94
CA PHE A 35 -5.94 -26.01 -8.41
C PHE A 35 -5.58 -26.03 -9.89
N GLY A 36 -6.18 -25.16 -10.71
CA GLY A 36 -5.95 -25.12 -12.15
C GLY A 36 -4.64 -24.42 -12.55
N HIS A 37 -4.23 -23.40 -11.80
CA HIS A 37 -3.04 -22.62 -12.16
C HIS A 37 -1.74 -23.43 -12.09
N GLY A 38 -0.90 -23.28 -13.12
CA GLY A 38 0.41 -23.94 -13.24
C GLY A 38 0.34 -25.43 -13.63
N GLN A 39 -0.83 -25.90 -14.04
CA GLN A 39 -1.03 -27.27 -14.53
C GLN A 39 -1.13 -27.28 -16.06
N PRO A 40 -0.61 -28.31 -16.75
CA PRO A 40 -0.85 -28.49 -18.17
C PRO A 40 -2.34 -28.69 -18.45
N ASP A 41 -2.80 -28.33 -19.66
CA ASP A 41 -4.23 -28.45 -20.05
C ASP A 41 -4.79 -29.88 -19.85
N GLU A 42 -3.94 -30.90 -20.01
CA GLU A 42 -4.28 -32.31 -19.75
C GLU A 42 -4.59 -32.61 -18.27
N GLU A 43 -4.10 -31.80 -17.34
CA GLU A 43 -4.34 -31.91 -15.90
C GLU A 43 -5.33 -30.87 -15.37
N ALA A 44 -5.58 -29.80 -16.11
CA ALA A 44 -6.42 -28.67 -15.73
C ALA A 44 -7.89 -28.80 -16.15
N HIS A 45 -8.41 -30.02 -16.34
CA HIS A 45 -9.83 -30.23 -16.65
C HIS A 45 -10.68 -30.48 -15.39
N ALA A 46 -11.97 -30.13 -15.45
CA ALA A 46 -12.87 -30.05 -14.31
C ALA A 46 -12.90 -31.30 -13.39
N GLN A 47 -12.81 -32.50 -13.98
CA GLN A 47 -12.82 -33.75 -13.21
C GLN A 47 -11.58 -33.89 -12.32
N LYS A 48 -10.37 -33.75 -12.88
CA LYS A 48 -9.11 -33.87 -12.10
C LYS A 48 -9.00 -32.78 -11.04
N LEU A 49 -9.41 -31.55 -11.36
CA LEU A 49 -9.44 -30.46 -10.39
C LEU A 49 -10.43 -30.76 -9.25
N GLY A 50 -11.60 -31.31 -9.57
CA GLY A 50 -12.59 -31.76 -8.60
C GLY A 50 -12.04 -32.84 -7.66
N GLU A 51 -11.39 -33.87 -8.20
CA GLU A 51 -10.77 -34.94 -7.41
C GLU A 51 -9.68 -34.41 -6.46
N ARG A 52 -8.86 -33.46 -6.93
CA ARG A 52 -7.84 -32.79 -6.10
C ARG A 52 -8.47 -32.00 -4.97
N PHE A 53 -9.51 -31.22 -5.26
CA PHE A 53 -10.26 -30.48 -4.24
C PHE A 53 -10.86 -31.41 -3.19
N ASP A 54 -11.55 -32.48 -3.61
CA ASP A 54 -12.19 -33.42 -2.69
C ASP A 54 -11.16 -34.18 -1.83
N SER A 55 -10.01 -34.53 -2.41
CA SER A 55 -8.88 -35.12 -1.68
C SER A 55 -8.35 -34.18 -0.59
N HIS A 56 -8.10 -32.91 -0.92
CA HIS A 56 -7.62 -31.93 0.04
C HIS A 56 -8.66 -31.61 1.13
N ARG A 57 -9.94 -31.51 0.76
CA ARG A 57 -11.05 -31.35 1.70
C ARG A 57 -11.10 -32.53 2.68
N LYS A 58 -11.00 -33.77 2.20
CA LYS A 58 -10.99 -34.98 3.03
C LYS A 58 -9.84 -34.96 4.04
N ILE A 59 -8.65 -34.55 3.62
CA ILE A 59 -7.48 -34.42 4.51
C ILE A 59 -7.71 -33.36 5.59
N LEU A 60 -8.26 -32.20 5.22
CA LEU A 60 -8.55 -31.12 6.17
C LEU A 60 -9.60 -31.56 7.21
N ARG A 61 -10.69 -32.19 6.77
CA ARG A 61 -11.70 -32.78 7.67
C ARG A 61 -11.09 -33.82 8.60
N ARG A 62 -10.18 -34.66 8.09
CA ARG A 62 -9.47 -35.65 8.91
C ARG A 62 -8.63 -34.97 10.00
N ARG A 63 -7.91 -33.89 9.68
CA ARG A 63 -7.10 -33.15 10.65
C ARG A 63 -7.92 -32.45 11.72
N VAL A 64 -9.05 -31.84 11.34
CA VAL A 64 -10.00 -31.27 12.32
C VAL A 64 -10.48 -32.37 13.27
N ARG A 65 -10.87 -33.52 12.72
CA ARG A 65 -11.29 -34.68 13.52
C ARG A 65 -10.19 -35.16 14.47
N GLU A 66 -8.97 -35.35 13.97
CA GLU A 66 -7.80 -35.74 14.76
C GLU A 66 -7.57 -34.76 15.93
N ALA A 67 -7.68 -33.45 15.67
CA ALA A 67 -7.54 -32.44 16.70
C ALA A 67 -8.65 -32.48 17.76
N LEU A 68 -9.90 -32.76 17.35
CA LEU A 68 -11.02 -32.91 18.29
C LEU A 68 -10.87 -34.16 19.16
N ILE A 69 -10.38 -35.28 18.58
CA ILE A 69 -10.09 -36.52 19.31
C ILE A 69 -9.01 -36.28 20.35
N LEU A 70 -7.90 -35.61 19.98
CA LEU A 70 -6.82 -35.28 20.91
C LEU A 70 -7.27 -34.39 22.08
N GLN A 71 -8.37 -33.65 21.91
CA GLN A 71 -8.95 -32.80 22.94
C GLN A 71 -10.06 -33.49 23.74
N GLY A 72 -10.36 -34.75 23.46
CA GLY A 72 -11.45 -35.49 24.11
C GLY A 72 -12.86 -34.98 23.76
N LEU A 73 -12.98 -34.16 22.71
CA LEU A 73 -14.26 -33.62 22.24
C LEU A 73 -14.97 -34.55 21.24
N LEU A 74 -14.27 -35.60 20.79
CA LEU A 74 -14.78 -36.58 19.84
C LEU A 74 -14.13 -37.93 20.14
N THR A 75 -14.88 -39.03 19.97
CA THR A 75 -14.29 -40.37 20.05
C THR A 75 -13.72 -40.82 18.70
N GLU A 76 -12.79 -41.77 18.69
CA GLU A 76 -12.17 -42.30 17.46
C GLU A 76 -13.16 -42.95 16.48
N ARG A 77 -14.37 -43.28 16.94
CA ARG A 77 -15.44 -43.91 16.14
C ARG A 77 -16.48 -42.91 15.63
N GLU A 78 -16.52 -41.71 16.18
CA GLU A 78 -17.48 -40.69 15.78
C GLU A 78 -17.05 -39.99 14.48
N ALA A 79 -18.03 -39.73 13.61
CA ALA A 79 -17.82 -38.91 12.42
C ALA A 79 -17.70 -37.43 12.80
N LEU A 80 -17.01 -36.63 12.00
CA LEU A 80 -16.97 -35.18 12.19
C LEU A 80 -18.38 -34.60 12.07
N PRO A 81 -18.94 -33.96 13.12
CA PRO A 81 -20.25 -33.34 13.05
C PRO A 81 -20.33 -32.31 11.93
N ALA A 82 -21.48 -32.21 11.25
CA ALA A 82 -21.65 -31.26 10.13
C ALA A 82 -21.39 -29.81 10.56
N ALA A 83 -21.76 -29.44 11.79
CA ALA A 83 -21.47 -28.12 12.37
C ALA A 83 -19.97 -27.82 12.52
N LEU A 84 -19.12 -28.84 12.48
CA LEU A 84 -17.65 -28.73 12.58
C LEU A 84 -16.95 -29.04 11.25
N ASP A 85 -17.68 -29.25 10.13
CA ASP A 85 -17.07 -29.28 8.80
C ASP A 85 -16.55 -27.86 8.49
N PRO A 86 -15.26 -27.68 8.19
CA PRO A 86 -14.72 -26.35 7.89
C PRO A 86 -15.28 -25.72 6.61
N PHE A 87 -15.96 -26.50 5.77
CA PHE A 87 -16.53 -26.04 4.51
C PHE A 87 -18.05 -26.10 4.52
N ALA A 88 -18.68 -25.02 4.07
CA ALA A 88 -20.10 -24.97 3.76
C ALA A 88 -20.31 -24.84 2.25
N SER A 89 -21.33 -25.52 1.73
CA SER A 89 -21.74 -25.41 0.33
C SER A 89 -23.26 -25.28 0.24
N GLU A 90 -23.73 -24.21 -0.40
CA GLU A 90 -25.14 -23.94 -0.65
C GLU A 90 -25.30 -23.47 -2.10
N GLY A 91 -26.14 -24.14 -2.89
CA GLY A 91 -26.39 -23.76 -4.29
C GLY A 91 -25.14 -23.77 -5.19
N GLY A 92 -24.14 -24.61 -4.89
CA GLY A 92 -22.86 -24.65 -5.63
C GLY A 92 -21.87 -23.55 -5.27
N ILE A 93 -22.22 -22.69 -4.30
CA ILE A 93 -21.34 -21.66 -3.72
C ILE A 93 -20.62 -22.26 -2.51
N TRP A 94 -19.30 -22.18 -2.52
CA TRP A 94 -18.42 -22.71 -1.49
C TRP A 94 -17.85 -21.61 -0.62
N ARG A 95 -17.86 -21.81 0.70
CA ARG A 95 -17.33 -20.87 1.69
C ARG A 95 -16.78 -21.61 2.90
N LEU A 96 -16.03 -20.90 3.74
CA LEU A 96 -15.75 -21.40 5.09
C LEU A 96 -17.06 -21.47 5.88
N ALA A 97 -17.22 -22.52 6.68
CA ALA A 97 -18.36 -22.65 7.56
C ALA A 97 -18.40 -21.52 8.59
N SER A 98 -19.58 -21.18 9.10
CA SER A 98 -19.75 -20.10 10.09
C SER A 98 -18.97 -20.31 11.39
N GLY A 99 -18.68 -21.57 11.75
CA GLY A 99 -17.82 -21.91 12.88
C GLY A 99 -16.32 -21.69 12.63
N CYS A 100 -15.90 -21.43 11.39
CA CYS A 100 -14.51 -21.16 11.03
C CYS A 100 -14.23 -19.66 10.98
N GLN A 101 -13.68 -19.14 12.08
CA GLN A 101 -13.29 -17.74 12.19
C GLN A 101 -11.87 -17.51 11.69
N VAL A 102 -11.66 -16.36 11.04
CA VAL A 102 -10.34 -15.89 10.58
C VAL A 102 -10.00 -14.66 11.40
N ILE A 103 -9.49 -14.92 12.60
CA ILE A 103 -9.33 -13.94 13.69
C ILE A 103 -8.61 -12.68 13.21
N ASP A 104 -7.45 -12.84 12.56
CA ASP A 104 -6.63 -11.70 12.12
C ASP A 104 -7.39 -10.81 11.12
N LEU A 105 -8.16 -11.41 10.20
CA LEU A 105 -8.92 -10.67 9.20
C LEU A 105 -10.13 -9.95 9.82
N GLU A 106 -10.75 -10.52 10.85
CA GLU A 106 -11.84 -9.85 11.59
C GLU A 106 -11.34 -8.62 12.32
N VAL A 107 -10.17 -8.71 12.99
CA VAL A 107 -9.53 -7.56 13.63
C VAL A 107 -9.19 -6.50 12.59
N ILE A 108 -8.56 -6.88 11.48
CA ILE A 108 -8.19 -5.94 10.42
C ILE A 108 -9.41 -5.20 9.86
N GLN A 109 -10.50 -5.93 9.57
CA GLN A 109 -11.73 -5.32 9.05
C GLN A 109 -12.41 -4.40 10.06
N GLY A 110 -12.48 -4.82 11.33
CA GLY A 110 -13.07 -4.03 12.41
C GLY A 110 -12.32 -2.72 12.63
N SER A 111 -10.99 -2.79 12.80
CA SER A 111 -10.17 -1.61 13.02
C SER A 111 -10.15 -0.69 11.77
N TYR A 112 -10.13 -1.24 10.55
CA TYR A 112 -10.25 -0.44 9.32
C TYR A 112 -11.60 0.29 9.22
N ALA A 113 -12.71 -0.34 9.62
CA ALA A 113 -14.03 0.29 9.63
C ALA A 113 -14.08 1.51 10.55
N VAL A 114 -13.43 1.44 11.72
CA VAL A 114 -13.27 2.58 12.65
C VAL A 114 -12.53 3.73 11.98
N LEU A 115 -11.39 3.45 11.33
CA LEU A 115 -10.60 4.47 10.63
C LEU A 115 -11.40 5.15 9.51
N MET A 116 -12.15 4.37 8.72
CA MET A 116 -12.97 4.89 7.63
C MET A 116 -14.14 5.74 8.12
N LYS A 117 -14.78 5.34 9.23
CA LYS A 117 -15.83 6.12 9.87
C LYS A 117 -15.29 7.48 10.34
N MET A 118 -14.19 7.48 11.10
CA MET A 118 -13.57 8.70 11.63
C MET A 118 -13.10 9.65 10.52
N ARG A 119 -12.58 9.09 9.43
CA ARG A 119 -12.22 9.87 8.24
C ARG A 119 -13.44 10.51 7.59
N LYS A 120 -14.54 9.77 7.42
CA LYS A 120 -15.78 10.27 6.82
C LYS A 120 -16.41 11.39 7.66
N GLU A 121 -16.30 11.29 8.97
CA GLU A 121 -16.80 12.28 9.93
C GLU A 121 -15.87 13.50 10.08
N GLY A 122 -14.70 13.51 9.43
CA GLY A 122 -13.76 14.64 9.46
C GLY A 122 -13.05 14.83 10.80
N LEU A 123 -13.10 13.83 11.69
CA LEU A 123 -12.59 13.91 13.06
C LEU A 123 -11.06 13.72 13.17
N LEU A 124 -10.36 13.60 12.03
CA LEU A 124 -8.91 13.36 11.96
C LEU A 124 -8.08 14.63 11.68
N VAL A 125 -8.70 15.81 11.69
CA VAL A 125 -8.07 17.05 11.19
C VAL A 125 -7.25 17.78 12.25
N GLN A 126 -7.66 17.75 13.52
CA GLN A 126 -7.03 18.55 14.59
C GLN A 126 -6.33 17.69 15.64
N GLU A 127 -6.98 16.62 16.10
CA GLU A 127 -6.41 15.67 17.05
C GLU A 127 -6.70 14.24 16.58
N VAL A 128 -5.86 13.29 16.99
CA VAL A 128 -6.10 11.87 16.72
C VAL A 128 -6.89 11.29 17.89
N PRO A 129 -8.16 10.87 17.69
CA PRO A 129 -8.95 10.27 18.76
C PRO A 129 -8.29 9.02 19.32
N ARG A 130 -8.44 8.75 20.62
CA ARG A 130 -7.89 7.54 21.26
C ARG A 130 -8.36 6.25 20.59
N GLU A 131 -9.59 6.24 20.07
CA GLU A 131 -10.14 5.10 19.32
C GLU A 131 -9.37 4.83 18.02
N VAL A 132 -8.87 5.88 17.37
CA VAL A 132 -8.06 5.76 16.14
C VAL A 132 -6.67 5.23 16.48
N VAL A 133 -6.06 5.71 17.57
CA VAL A 133 -4.77 5.18 18.04
C VAL A 133 -4.89 3.69 18.34
N ARG A 134 -5.90 3.30 19.12
CA ARG A 134 -6.17 1.90 19.45
C ARG A 134 -6.42 1.05 18.21
N ALA A 135 -7.21 1.53 17.24
CA ALA A 135 -7.45 0.82 15.98
C ALA A 135 -6.14 0.63 15.18
N CYS A 136 -5.25 1.62 15.15
CA CYS A 136 -3.94 1.50 14.53
C CYS A 136 -3.04 0.47 15.25
N GLU A 137 -3.01 0.49 16.58
CA GLU A 137 -2.27 -0.50 17.39
C GLU A 137 -2.79 -1.93 17.16
N GLU A 138 -4.11 -2.11 17.14
CA GLU A 138 -4.76 -3.39 16.84
C GLU A 138 -4.42 -3.87 15.42
N LEU A 139 -4.40 -2.97 14.42
CA LEU A 139 -3.98 -3.30 13.05
C LEU A 139 -2.52 -3.75 13.00
N VAL A 140 -1.62 -3.03 13.67
CA VAL A 140 -0.19 -3.36 13.72
C VAL A 140 0.01 -4.71 14.41
N ALA A 141 -0.68 -4.96 15.52
CA ALA A 141 -0.60 -6.22 16.26
C ALA A 141 -1.20 -7.42 15.49
N ALA A 142 -2.28 -7.20 14.74
CA ALA A 142 -2.91 -8.22 13.90
C ALA A 142 -2.08 -8.55 12.65
N TYR A 143 -1.31 -7.58 12.14
CA TYR A 143 -0.48 -7.78 10.95
C TYR A 143 0.84 -8.48 11.29
N ARG A 144 0.81 -9.82 11.29
CA ARG A 144 2.00 -10.66 11.58
C ARG A 144 3.03 -10.74 10.44
N GLY A 145 2.80 -10.02 9.35
CA GLY A 145 3.63 -10.01 8.15
C GLY A 145 2.88 -10.40 6.89
N ASP A 146 3.60 -10.36 5.77
CA ASP A 146 3.03 -10.64 4.45
C ASP A 146 2.99 -12.15 4.19
N PHE A 147 1.81 -12.75 4.44
CA PHE A 147 1.54 -14.16 4.17
C PHE A 147 1.86 -14.52 2.71
N LEU A 148 1.44 -13.68 1.76
CA LEU A 148 1.63 -13.96 0.33
C LEU A 148 3.11 -13.85 -0.05
N ALA A 149 3.84 -12.87 0.47
CA ALA A 149 5.29 -12.78 0.25
C ALA A 149 6.02 -14.01 0.81
N SER A 150 5.67 -14.41 2.05
CA SER A 150 6.23 -15.61 2.67
C SER A 150 5.90 -16.88 1.89
N TYR A 151 4.68 -16.97 1.35
CA TYR A 151 4.22 -18.08 0.54
C TYR A 151 4.99 -18.16 -0.78
N ILE A 152 5.11 -17.04 -1.50
CA ILE A 152 5.85 -16.93 -2.77
C ILE A 152 7.33 -17.27 -2.58
N GLN A 153 7.93 -16.82 -1.48
CA GLN A 153 9.34 -17.12 -1.18
C GLN A 153 9.56 -18.61 -0.91
N ARG A 154 8.62 -19.29 -0.25
CA ARG A 154 8.73 -20.72 0.08
C ARG A 154 8.38 -21.64 -1.08
N TYR A 155 7.46 -21.22 -1.95
CA TYR A 155 6.93 -22.04 -3.04
C TYR A 155 6.98 -21.30 -4.38
N PRO A 156 8.16 -20.83 -4.84
CA PRO A 156 8.29 -20.04 -6.06
C PRO A 156 7.76 -20.78 -7.29
N GLU A 157 7.92 -22.10 -7.37
CA GLU A 157 7.45 -22.97 -8.45
C GLU A 157 5.93 -23.02 -8.60
N LEU A 158 5.18 -22.80 -7.51
CA LEU A 158 3.71 -22.79 -7.53
C LEU A 158 3.11 -21.44 -7.95
N VAL A 159 3.93 -20.39 -7.97
CA VAL A 159 3.51 -19.01 -8.26
C VAL A 159 4.17 -18.44 -9.51
N GLN A 160 5.09 -19.18 -10.14
CA GLN A 160 5.62 -18.79 -11.45
C GLN A 160 4.50 -18.81 -12.49
N PRO A 161 4.32 -17.72 -13.26
CA PRO A 161 3.29 -17.68 -14.29
C PRO A 161 3.64 -18.69 -15.39
N TRP A 162 2.83 -19.72 -15.51
CA TRP A 162 2.79 -20.55 -16.71
C TRP A 162 2.04 -19.74 -17.78
N GLU A 163 2.70 -19.42 -18.89
CA GLU A 163 2.08 -18.79 -20.08
C GLU A 163 1.30 -17.48 -19.83
N GLY A 164 1.76 -16.65 -18.89
CA GLY A 164 1.16 -15.34 -18.65
C GLY A 164 -0.23 -15.36 -17.98
N ARG A 165 -0.70 -16.52 -17.49
CA ARG A 165 -1.87 -16.60 -16.61
C ARG A 165 -1.43 -16.42 -15.16
N SER A 166 -2.01 -15.44 -14.47
CA SER A 166 -1.67 -15.16 -13.07
C SER A 166 -2.52 -16.02 -12.14
N SER A 167 -1.90 -16.75 -11.21
CA SER A 167 -2.58 -17.21 -9.99
C SER A 167 -3.29 -16.03 -9.31
N TRP A 168 -4.44 -16.27 -8.65
CA TRP A 168 -5.04 -15.25 -7.75
C TRP A 168 -4.03 -14.77 -6.69
N ILE A 169 -3.06 -15.64 -6.35
CA ILE A 169 -1.80 -15.29 -5.70
C ILE A 169 -0.95 -14.59 -6.75
N ARG A 170 -1.31 -13.35 -7.04
CA ARG A 170 -0.41 -12.45 -7.74
C ARG A 170 0.76 -12.22 -6.81
N LYS A 171 1.98 -12.08 -7.36
CA LYS A 171 3.03 -11.36 -6.63
C LYS A 171 2.36 -10.10 -6.12
N PRO A 172 2.21 -9.92 -4.80
CA PRO A 172 1.56 -8.72 -4.33
C PRO A 172 2.38 -7.60 -4.94
N PHE A 173 1.73 -6.53 -5.34
CA PHE A 173 2.42 -5.30 -5.66
C PHE A 173 2.95 -4.72 -4.34
N THR A 174 3.76 -5.51 -3.62
CA THR A 174 4.35 -5.22 -2.32
C THR A 174 5.27 -4.05 -2.49
N GLN A 175 6.03 -3.99 -3.57
CA GLN A 175 7.02 -2.94 -3.76
C GLN A 175 6.39 -1.53 -3.72
N GLY A 176 5.20 -1.34 -4.32
CA GLY A 176 4.44 -0.09 -4.20
C GLY A 176 4.03 0.22 -2.76
N ARG A 177 3.46 -0.77 -2.08
CA ARG A 177 3.10 -0.67 -0.65
C ARG A 177 4.31 -0.38 0.22
N ASP A 178 5.42 -1.07 0.00
CA ASP A 178 6.65 -1.01 0.79
C ASP A 178 7.29 0.36 0.60
N TRP A 179 7.36 0.89 -0.62
CA TRP A 179 7.75 2.29 -0.86
C TRP A 179 6.82 3.27 -0.13
N TYR A 180 5.51 3.07 -0.17
CA TYR A 180 4.54 3.93 0.51
C TYR A 180 4.73 3.89 2.04
N LEU A 181 4.92 2.71 2.62
CA LEU A 181 5.15 2.51 4.05
C LEU A 181 6.51 3.04 4.49
N GLU A 182 7.56 2.84 3.71
CA GLU A 182 8.88 3.45 3.96
C GLU A 182 8.78 4.98 3.94
N ALA A 183 8.04 5.56 2.99
CA ALA A 183 7.83 7.00 2.94
C ALA A 183 7.13 7.52 4.20
N LEU A 184 6.05 6.84 4.62
CA LEU A 184 5.36 7.16 5.87
C LEU A 184 6.25 6.99 7.09
N TRP A 185 7.10 5.96 7.12
CA TRP A 185 8.05 5.74 8.20
C TRP A 185 9.03 6.91 8.34
N TRP A 186 9.64 7.35 7.23
CA TRP A 186 10.54 8.52 7.25
C TRP A 186 9.84 9.79 7.73
N LEU A 187 8.60 10.03 7.30
CA LEU A 187 7.82 11.19 7.76
C LEU A 187 7.45 11.08 9.24
N GLY A 188 7.00 9.91 9.69
CA GLY A 188 6.64 9.65 11.07
C GLY A 188 7.84 9.78 12.01
N GLU A 189 8.99 9.26 11.61
CA GLU A 189 10.24 9.39 12.37
C GLU A 189 10.70 10.85 12.49
N ALA A 190 10.58 11.63 11.40
CA ALA A 190 10.88 13.06 11.42
C ALA A 190 9.93 13.83 12.36
N ALA A 191 8.62 13.58 12.26
CA ALA A 191 7.62 14.21 13.11
C ALA A 191 7.76 13.81 14.58
N TRP A 192 8.10 12.56 14.86
CA TRP A 192 8.36 12.08 16.23
C TRP A 192 9.55 12.78 16.86
N ARG A 193 10.66 12.92 16.12
CA ARG A 193 11.84 13.68 16.60
C ARG A 193 11.52 15.14 16.86
N GLU A 194 10.72 15.77 15.99
CA GLU A 194 10.26 17.14 16.20
C GLU A 194 9.39 17.27 17.46
N GLY A 195 8.46 16.32 17.67
CA GLY A 195 7.63 16.25 18.87
C GLY A 195 8.42 16.05 20.17
N LEU A 196 9.55 15.32 20.14
CA LEU A 196 10.45 15.19 21.29
C LEU A 196 11.14 16.51 21.67
N THR A 197 11.29 17.43 20.70
CA THR A 197 11.89 18.74 20.92
C THR A 197 10.87 19.85 21.21
N PHE A 198 9.57 19.51 21.30
CA PHE A 198 8.51 20.49 21.54
C PHE A 198 8.67 21.12 22.93
N GLY A 199 8.84 22.45 22.98
CA GLY A 199 9.13 23.20 24.22
C GLY A 199 10.62 23.46 24.50
N SER A 200 11.52 23.01 23.62
CA SER A 200 12.96 23.34 23.64
C SER A 200 13.27 24.57 22.75
N PRO A 201 14.49 25.17 22.81
CA PRO A 201 14.92 26.20 21.86
C PRO A 201 14.73 25.79 20.39
N PRO A 202 14.75 26.76 19.45
CA PRO A 202 14.56 26.48 18.02
C PRO A 202 15.43 25.31 17.54
N PRO A 203 14.91 24.47 16.63
CA PRO A 203 15.60 23.26 16.20
C PRO A 203 16.99 23.59 15.68
N SER A 204 17.99 22.80 16.12
CA SER A 204 19.36 22.97 15.65
C SER A 204 19.45 22.82 14.13
N GLU A 205 20.46 23.44 13.51
CA GLU A 205 20.67 23.32 12.06
C GLU A 205 20.81 21.85 11.63
N LEU A 206 21.42 21.02 12.48
CA LEU A 206 21.53 19.58 12.26
C LEU A 206 20.17 18.87 12.28
N ALA A 207 19.27 19.23 13.20
CA ALA A 207 17.90 18.69 13.24
C ALA A 207 17.11 19.07 11.98
N LEU A 208 17.20 20.33 11.54
CA LEU A 208 16.57 20.80 10.30
C LEU A 208 17.11 20.07 9.07
N ARG A 209 18.43 19.81 9.01
CA ARG A 209 19.04 19.03 7.93
C ARG A 209 18.53 17.59 7.92
N GLN A 210 18.42 16.94 9.08
CA GLN A 210 17.88 15.59 9.19
C GLN A 210 16.40 15.51 8.78
N GLN A 211 15.58 16.48 9.19
CA GLN A 211 14.17 16.58 8.79
C GLN A 211 14.05 16.72 7.27
N ARG A 212 14.82 17.64 6.66
CA ARG A 212 14.86 17.81 5.20
C ARG A 212 15.30 16.55 4.48
N GLN A 213 16.28 15.81 5.01
CA GLN A 213 16.71 14.53 4.45
C GLN A 213 15.61 13.47 4.53
N ALA A 214 14.89 13.37 5.65
CA ALA A 214 13.78 12.45 5.80
C ALA A 214 12.65 12.77 4.81
N PHE A 215 12.32 14.06 4.63
CA PHE A 215 11.32 14.50 3.66
C PHE A 215 11.75 14.20 2.22
N ALA A 216 13.02 14.41 1.88
CA ALA A 216 13.57 14.10 0.57
C ALA A 216 13.52 12.59 0.28
N ARG A 217 13.86 11.75 1.26
CA ARG A 217 13.77 10.28 1.15
C ARG A 217 12.31 9.82 0.98
N ALA A 218 11.40 10.38 1.78
CA ALA A 218 9.98 10.07 1.66
C ALA A 218 9.42 10.45 0.29
N ALA A 219 9.77 11.65 -0.21
CA ALA A 219 9.37 12.13 -1.53
C ALA A 219 9.87 11.20 -2.64
N GLN A 220 11.14 10.77 -2.57
CA GLN A 220 11.70 9.81 -3.52
C GLN A 220 10.92 8.49 -3.52
N ARG A 221 10.58 7.94 -2.34
CA ARG A 221 9.80 6.69 -2.27
C ARG A 221 8.40 6.83 -2.84
N TYR A 222 7.73 7.94 -2.58
CA TYR A 222 6.44 8.22 -3.23
C TYR A 222 6.58 8.36 -4.75
N ALA A 223 7.66 8.95 -5.24
CA ALA A 223 7.94 9.06 -6.68
C ALA A 223 8.23 7.70 -7.32
N ASP A 224 9.04 6.86 -6.66
CA ASP A 224 9.33 5.48 -7.08
C ASP A 224 8.02 4.69 -7.21
N TYR A 225 7.11 4.82 -6.24
CA TYR A 225 5.79 4.21 -6.32
C TYR A 225 4.96 4.77 -7.48
N ALA A 226 4.82 6.09 -7.60
CA ALA A 226 4.03 6.69 -8.67
C ALA A 226 4.47 6.18 -10.05
N LEU A 227 5.78 6.15 -10.33
CA LEU A 227 6.33 5.69 -11.61
C LEU A 227 6.31 4.16 -11.75
N GLY A 228 6.67 3.43 -10.71
CA GLY A 228 6.68 1.96 -10.72
C GLY A 228 5.28 1.36 -10.86
N ALA A 229 4.23 2.07 -10.44
CA ALA A 229 2.86 1.65 -10.68
C ALA A 229 2.49 1.65 -12.17
N CYS A 230 3.09 2.55 -12.96
CA CYS A 230 2.83 2.70 -14.38
C CYS A 230 3.60 1.73 -15.27
N THR A 231 4.67 1.09 -14.79
CA THR A 231 5.54 0.23 -15.60
C THR A 231 5.03 -1.20 -15.74
N THR A 232 4.17 -1.65 -14.83
CA THR A 232 3.49 -2.94 -14.94
C THR A 232 2.07 -2.71 -15.48
N ARG A 233 1.47 -3.69 -16.15
CA ARG A 233 0.07 -3.63 -16.58
C ARG A 233 -0.80 -3.25 -15.37
N PHE A 234 -1.44 -2.08 -15.39
CA PHE A 234 -2.54 -1.78 -14.47
C PHE A 234 -3.57 -2.90 -14.61
N ASP A 235 -4.25 -3.25 -13.52
CA ASP A 235 -5.20 -4.36 -13.52
C ASP A 235 -6.08 -4.34 -14.78
N SER A 236 -6.27 -5.49 -15.41
CA SER A 236 -7.06 -5.64 -16.65
C SER A 236 -8.52 -5.17 -16.55
N LYS A 237 -8.93 -4.67 -15.37
CA LYS A 237 -10.24 -4.08 -15.07
C LYS A 237 -10.23 -2.55 -14.97
N VAL A 238 -9.13 -1.86 -15.28
CA VAL A 238 -9.12 -0.39 -15.25
C VAL A 238 -9.79 0.18 -16.50
N SER A 239 -11.01 0.69 -16.33
CA SER A 239 -11.73 1.47 -17.33
C SER A 239 -11.30 2.94 -17.26
N PHE A 240 -10.64 3.43 -18.31
CA PHE A 240 -10.39 4.86 -18.51
C PHE A 240 -11.42 5.38 -19.52
N GLY A 241 -12.42 6.11 -19.04
CA GLY A 241 -13.50 6.67 -19.85
C GLY A 241 -14.47 7.55 -19.06
N PRO A 242 -15.26 8.41 -19.73
CA PRO A 242 -16.25 9.24 -19.06
C PRO A 242 -17.29 8.37 -18.34
N GLY A 243 -17.48 8.62 -17.04
CA GLY A 243 -18.40 7.86 -16.17
C GLY A 243 -17.81 6.58 -15.55
N SER A 244 -16.53 6.28 -15.78
CA SER A 244 -15.84 5.14 -15.15
C SER A 244 -14.87 5.61 -14.07
N GLU A 245 -14.94 5.02 -12.87
CA GLU A 245 -13.92 5.29 -11.85
C GLU A 245 -12.61 4.54 -12.18
N PRO A 246 -11.44 5.20 -12.07
CA PRO A 246 -10.18 4.51 -12.20
C PRO A 246 -10.05 3.44 -11.11
N GLY A 247 -9.50 2.27 -11.45
CA GLY A 247 -9.22 1.24 -10.46
C GLY A 247 -8.28 1.75 -9.35
N GLU A 248 -8.39 1.15 -8.16
CA GLU A 248 -7.68 1.56 -6.94
C GLU A 248 -6.20 1.84 -7.16
N ARG A 249 -5.54 1.05 -8.01
CA ARG A 249 -4.12 1.19 -8.32
C ARG A 249 -3.76 2.54 -8.94
N VAL A 250 -4.58 3.05 -9.86
CA VAL A 250 -4.40 4.38 -10.46
C VAL A 250 -4.60 5.45 -9.40
N LEU A 251 -5.56 5.26 -8.50
CA LEU A 251 -5.85 6.19 -7.43
C LEU A 251 -4.69 6.29 -6.44
N MET A 252 -4.08 5.16 -6.10
CA MET A 252 -2.94 5.12 -5.19
C MET A 252 -1.67 5.65 -5.84
N SER A 253 -1.42 5.37 -7.13
CA SER A 253 -0.26 5.93 -7.84
C SER A 253 -0.36 7.45 -7.96
N GLU A 254 -1.55 7.97 -8.27
CA GLU A 254 -1.78 9.41 -8.33
C GLU A 254 -1.68 10.05 -6.93
N ARG A 255 -2.15 9.37 -5.88
CA ARG A 255 -1.95 9.84 -4.50
C ARG A 255 -0.47 9.88 -4.13
N ALA A 256 0.32 8.87 -4.50
CA ALA A 256 1.75 8.85 -4.26
C ALA A 256 2.44 10.01 -5.01
N LEU A 257 2.11 10.23 -6.28
CA LEU A 257 2.58 11.39 -7.04
C LEU A 257 2.35 12.69 -6.28
N ARG A 258 1.12 12.94 -5.81
CA ARG A 258 0.78 14.15 -5.07
C ARG A 258 1.61 14.33 -3.81
N ARG A 259 1.83 13.26 -3.05
CA ARG A 259 2.67 13.30 -1.84
C ARG A 259 4.13 13.63 -2.16
N ALA A 260 4.69 13.06 -3.23
CA ALA A 260 6.03 13.43 -3.70
C ALA A 260 6.11 14.90 -4.12
N VAL A 261 5.13 15.38 -4.89
CA VAL A 261 5.02 16.77 -5.36
C VAL A 261 4.98 17.75 -4.19
N LEU A 262 4.13 17.49 -3.19
CA LEU A 262 4.01 18.34 -2.01
C LEU A 262 5.32 18.39 -1.21
N LEU A 263 5.95 17.24 -0.97
CA LEU A 263 7.20 17.19 -0.21
C LEU A 263 8.34 17.87 -0.95
N TRP A 264 8.57 17.57 -2.23
CA TRP A 264 9.62 18.26 -3.00
C TRP A 264 9.33 19.74 -3.21
N GLY A 265 8.06 20.13 -3.36
CA GLY A 265 7.64 21.53 -3.35
C GLY A 265 8.08 22.23 -2.06
N SER A 266 7.76 21.65 -0.90
CA SER A 266 8.14 22.21 0.41
C SER A 266 9.65 22.30 0.64
N LEU A 267 10.43 21.45 -0.04
CA LEU A 267 11.89 21.46 -0.02
C LEU A 267 12.50 22.41 -1.07
N GLY A 268 11.68 23.08 -1.90
CA GLY A 268 12.12 23.92 -3.01
C GLY A 268 12.71 23.15 -4.20
N GLN A 269 12.54 21.82 -4.25
CA GLN A 269 13.11 20.93 -5.28
C GLN A 269 12.20 20.84 -6.52
N THR A 270 11.87 21.99 -7.11
CA THR A 270 10.80 22.04 -8.13
C THR A 270 11.20 21.49 -9.50
N GLY A 271 12.51 21.41 -9.78
CA GLY A 271 13.01 20.63 -10.92
C GLY A 271 12.63 19.15 -10.85
N GLN A 272 12.64 18.56 -9.65
CA GLN A 272 12.22 17.16 -9.44
C GLN A 272 10.70 17.02 -9.59
N VAL A 273 9.93 18.00 -9.13
CA VAL A 273 8.47 18.07 -9.32
C VAL A 273 8.12 18.03 -10.82
N ASP A 274 8.75 18.88 -11.62
CA ASP A 274 8.49 18.94 -13.06
C ASP A 274 8.95 17.67 -13.80
N GLN A 275 10.10 17.12 -13.42
CA GLN A 275 10.60 15.88 -14.00
C GLN A 275 9.67 14.70 -13.70
N LEU A 276 9.24 14.55 -12.44
CA LEU A 276 8.31 13.50 -12.03
C LEU A 276 6.97 13.65 -12.74
N TRP A 277 6.40 14.86 -12.78
CA TRP A 277 5.13 15.10 -13.46
C TRP A 277 5.19 14.72 -14.94
N ARG A 278 6.23 15.15 -15.67
CA ARG A 278 6.41 14.82 -17.09
C ARG A 278 6.52 13.31 -17.31
N ALA A 279 7.33 12.64 -16.48
CA ALA A 279 7.51 11.19 -16.57
C ALA A 279 6.20 10.44 -16.31
N TYR A 280 5.52 10.77 -15.21
CA TYR A 280 4.25 10.16 -14.82
C TYR A 280 3.15 10.40 -15.86
N TRP A 281 2.99 11.65 -16.31
CA TRP A 281 2.03 12.01 -17.35
C TRP A 281 2.25 11.21 -18.63
N SER A 282 3.48 11.14 -19.12
CA SER A 282 3.84 10.41 -20.33
C SER A 282 3.48 8.92 -20.20
N GLN A 283 3.84 8.30 -19.08
CA GLN A 283 3.54 6.88 -18.82
C GLN A 283 2.04 6.62 -18.69
N MET A 284 1.31 7.42 -17.93
CA MET A 284 -0.14 7.26 -17.75
C MET A 284 -0.89 7.45 -19.06
N ARG A 285 -0.52 8.45 -19.89
CA ARG A 285 -1.12 8.65 -21.21
C ARG A 285 -0.84 7.47 -22.14
N LYS A 286 0.32 6.82 -22.02
CA LYS A 286 0.64 5.60 -22.78
C LYS A 286 -0.21 4.41 -22.33
N VAL A 287 -0.33 4.16 -21.03
CA VAL A 287 -1.03 2.96 -20.53
C VAL A 287 -2.56 3.09 -20.60
N SER A 288 -3.09 4.30 -20.60
CA SER A 288 -4.53 4.56 -20.70
C SER A 288 -5.01 4.82 -22.14
N ASP A 289 -4.17 4.62 -23.15
CA ASP A 289 -4.45 5.02 -24.54
C ASP A 289 -4.97 6.47 -24.64
N ARG A 290 -4.33 7.38 -23.92
CA ARG A 290 -4.64 8.81 -23.85
C ARG A 290 -6.01 9.14 -23.26
N ARG A 291 -6.61 8.24 -22.48
CA ARG A 291 -7.91 8.47 -21.83
C ARG A 291 -7.81 8.91 -20.37
N TRP A 292 -6.65 8.71 -19.73
CA TRP A 292 -6.45 9.21 -18.37
C TRP A 292 -6.28 10.73 -18.36
N GLU A 293 -6.94 11.35 -17.38
CA GLU A 293 -6.81 12.74 -17.00
C GLU A 293 -6.53 12.83 -15.49
N PRO A 294 -5.70 13.79 -15.07
CA PRO A 294 -5.40 13.99 -13.66
C PRO A 294 -6.59 14.59 -12.94
N ARG A 295 -6.71 14.26 -11.66
CA ARG A 295 -7.68 14.89 -10.77
C ARG A 295 -7.35 16.36 -10.55
N ARG A 296 -8.39 17.16 -10.30
CA ARG A 296 -8.26 18.59 -9.96
C ARG A 296 -7.31 18.81 -8.77
N GLU A 297 -7.39 17.95 -7.76
CA GLU A 297 -6.51 18.02 -6.59
C GLU A 297 -5.03 17.82 -6.95
N THR A 298 -4.73 16.95 -7.92
CA THR A 298 -3.36 16.71 -8.40
C THR A 298 -2.80 17.96 -9.09
N LEU A 299 -3.62 18.62 -9.91
CA LEU A 299 -3.25 19.87 -10.57
C LEU A 299 -3.03 20.99 -9.56
N ALA A 300 -3.92 21.13 -8.56
CA ALA A 300 -3.78 22.12 -7.50
C ALA A 300 -2.48 21.94 -6.68
N ASP A 301 -2.12 20.69 -6.34
CA ASP A 301 -0.87 20.40 -5.62
C ASP A 301 0.36 20.74 -6.47
N LEU A 302 0.33 20.48 -7.78
CA LEU A 302 1.40 20.84 -8.72
C LEU A 302 1.55 22.35 -8.86
N GLU A 303 0.44 23.08 -8.98
CA GLU A 303 0.44 24.55 -9.03
C GLU A 303 1.00 25.14 -7.74
N THR A 304 0.59 24.61 -6.57
CA THR A 304 1.09 25.03 -5.26
C THR A 304 2.60 24.80 -5.13
N ALA A 305 3.08 23.60 -5.48
CA ALA A 305 4.50 23.29 -5.45
C ALA A 305 5.30 24.20 -6.41
N ARG A 306 4.77 24.50 -7.60
CA ARG A 306 5.40 25.43 -8.55
C ARG A 306 5.39 26.87 -8.05
N ALA A 307 4.31 27.33 -7.41
CA ALA A 307 4.18 28.67 -6.86
C ALA A 307 5.21 28.93 -5.75
N GLN A 308 5.54 27.91 -4.94
CA GLN A 308 6.63 28.00 -3.95
C GLN A 308 7.99 28.32 -4.62
N THR A 309 8.23 27.86 -5.85
CA THR A 309 9.42 28.28 -6.64
C THR A 309 9.42 29.77 -6.92
N ASN A 310 8.27 30.35 -7.27
CA ASN A 310 8.19 31.76 -7.62
C ASN A 310 8.41 32.63 -6.38
N ALA A 311 7.85 32.24 -5.24
CA ALA A 311 8.11 32.90 -3.96
C ALA A 311 9.58 32.79 -3.56
N TYR A 312 10.22 31.62 -3.70
CA TYR A 312 11.65 31.45 -3.41
C TYR A 312 12.55 32.21 -4.40
N ARG A 313 12.24 32.21 -5.70
CA ARG A 313 12.99 33.01 -6.71
C ARG A 313 12.86 34.49 -6.45
N LEU A 314 11.66 34.96 -6.10
CA LEU A 314 11.41 36.37 -5.75
C LEU A 314 12.17 36.74 -4.48
N ALA A 315 12.12 35.91 -3.42
CA ALA A 315 12.87 36.13 -2.19
C ALA A 315 14.39 36.11 -2.41
N LEU A 316 14.89 35.25 -3.30
CA LEU A 316 16.31 35.20 -3.68
C LEU A 316 16.72 36.42 -4.52
N GLN A 317 15.84 36.92 -5.40
CA GLN A 317 16.07 38.14 -6.16
C GLN A 317 16.06 39.38 -5.27
N LEU A 318 15.13 39.46 -4.31
CA LEU A 318 15.04 40.54 -3.34
C LEU A 318 16.25 40.54 -2.39
N SER A 319 16.68 39.38 -1.89
CA SER A 319 17.88 39.30 -1.05
C SER A 319 19.17 39.58 -1.81
N GLN A 320 19.26 39.21 -3.09
CA GLN A 320 20.36 39.61 -3.96
C GLN A 320 20.35 41.11 -4.26
N GLN A 321 19.18 41.74 -4.43
CA GLN A 321 19.06 43.20 -4.58
C GLN A 321 19.43 43.94 -3.29
N GLU A 322 19.03 43.45 -2.13
CA GLU A 322 19.44 44.01 -0.83
C GLU A 322 20.95 43.88 -0.60
N ALA A 323 21.55 42.74 -0.93
CA ALA A 323 23.00 42.56 -0.89
C ALA A 323 23.73 43.50 -1.88
N PHE A 324 23.18 43.70 -3.09
CA PHE A 324 23.74 44.63 -4.08
C PHE A 324 23.65 46.09 -3.61
N ASN A 325 22.55 46.46 -2.95
CA ASN A 325 22.38 47.78 -2.36
C ASN A 325 23.33 48.00 -1.17
N LEU A 326 23.59 46.99 -0.33
CA LEU A 326 24.56 47.11 0.76
C LEU A 326 26.02 47.27 0.27
N PHE A 327 26.38 46.64 -0.86
CA PHE A 327 27.69 46.82 -1.50
C PHE A 327 27.83 48.14 -2.29
N SER A 328 26.71 48.71 -2.76
CA SER A 328 26.73 50.01 -3.46
C SER A 328 27.05 51.17 -2.52
N TRP A 329 26.66 51.09 -1.24
CA TRP A 329 26.89 52.17 -0.27
C TRP A 329 28.28 52.13 0.36
N SER A 330 28.92 50.96 0.46
CA SER A 330 30.30 50.85 0.95
C SER A 330 31.34 51.38 -0.06
N SER A 331 31.09 51.24 -1.37
CA SER A 331 32.01 51.78 -2.40
C SER A 331 31.97 53.31 -2.57
N LEU A 332 30.91 53.96 -2.09
CA LEU A 332 30.76 55.42 -2.11
C LEU A 332 31.32 56.10 -0.85
N ALA A 333 31.43 55.38 0.27
CA ALA A 333 32.05 55.91 1.49
C ALA A 333 33.58 56.01 1.38
N GLU A 334 34.24 55.05 0.73
CA GLU A 334 35.72 55.03 0.60
C GLU A 334 36.30 56.04 -0.39
N LYS A 335 35.49 56.59 -1.31
CA LYS A 335 35.95 57.66 -2.22
C LYS A 335 35.79 59.08 -1.66
N SER A 336 35.15 59.25 -0.49
CA SER A 336 34.96 60.58 0.12
C SER A 336 36.04 60.99 1.14
N GLN A 337 36.97 60.10 1.49
CA GLN A 337 38.03 60.39 2.48
C GLN A 337 39.44 60.56 1.87
N GLY A 338 39.58 60.62 0.54
CA GLY A 338 40.88 60.66 -0.14
C GLY A 338 41.28 61.97 -0.83
N SER A 339 40.57 63.09 -0.61
CA SER A 339 40.81 64.34 -1.36
C SER A 339 41.01 65.59 -0.49
N GLU A 340 41.40 65.44 0.77
CA GLU A 340 41.95 66.52 1.58
C GLU A 340 43.24 66.04 2.25
N GLN A 341 44.36 66.15 1.54
CA GLN A 341 45.71 66.44 2.05
C GLN A 341 46.74 66.13 0.95
N SER A 342 47.30 67.20 0.37
CA SER A 342 48.64 67.41 -0.22
C SER A 342 48.55 68.20 -1.51
#